data_AF-A0A1E7HFJ3-F1
#
_entry.id   AF-A0A1E7HFJ3-F1
#
_cell.length_a   1.000
_cell.length_b   1.000
_cell.length_c   1.000
_cell.angle_alpha   90.00
_cell.angle_beta   90.00
_cell.angle_gamma   90.00
#
_symmetry.space_group_name_H-M   'P 1'
#
loop_
_entity.id
_entity.type
_entity.pdbx_description
1 polymer ?
#
loop_
_entity_poly.entity_id
_entity_poly.type
_entity_poly.pdbx_seq_one_letter_code
_entity_poly.pdbx_strand_id
1 'polypeptide(L)'
;MAITGLLVHALKKDVVSVEKAVSLISEMTSYGIHQDQYVVVVVEAPSDRLEKVVEQLDNIDGVLAVYTTYLTVEDEIDEDGNLQTNLSLKEVCKQTPEN
;
A
#
# COMPACT_ATOMS: atom_id res chain seq x y z
N MET A 1 -6.01 -9.67 8.29
CA MET A 1 -4.76 -9.16 7.65
C MET A 1 -5.12 -8.49 6.34
N ALA A 2 -4.40 -7.44 5.91
CA ALA A 2 -4.66 -6.75 4.65
C ALA A 2 -3.43 -6.75 3.73
N ILE A 3 -3.68 -6.94 2.43
CA ILE A 3 -2.69 -6.93 1.36
C ILE A 3 -3.12 -5.91 0.32
N THR A 4 -2.24 -4.98 -0.05
CA THR A 4 -2.51 -3.98 -1.08
C THR A 4 -1.34 -3.81 -2.04
N GLY A 5 -1.66 -3.68 -3.32
CA GLY A 5 -0.69 -3.29 -4.33
C GLY A 5 -0.69 -1.78 -4.52
N LEU A 6 0.50 -1.20 -4.64
CA LEU A 6 0.72 0.22 -4.83
C LEU A 6 1.65 0.49 -6.02
N LEU A 7 1.38 1.58 -6.73
CA LEU A 7 2.33 2.24 -7.61
C LEU A 7 2.78 3.54 -6.95
N VAL A 8 4.03 3.60 -6.54
CA VAL A 8 4.64 4.80 -5.95
C VAL A 8 5.28 5.60 -7.08
N HIS A 9 4.67 6.73 -7.43
CA HIS A 9 5.21 7.65 -8.41
C HIS A 9 6.26 8.52 -7.74
N ALA A 10 7.48 8.48 -8.27
CA ALA A 10 8.61 9.24 -7.77
C ALA A 10 9.19 10.16 -8.84
N LEU A 11 9.90 11.21 -8.41
CA LEU A 11 10.75 12.00 -9.29
C LEU A 11 11.77 11.07 -9.97
N LYS A 12 11.90 11.19 -11.30
CA LYS A 12 12.81 10.35 -12.09
C LYS A 12 14.25 10.32 -11.56
N LYS A 13 14.75 11.43 -10.99
CA LYS A 13 16.10 11.52 -10.40
C LYS A 13 16.23 10.77 -9.06
N ASP A 14 15.12 10.55 -8.37
CA ASP A 14 15.06 10.00 -7.00
C ASP A 14 14.45 8.58 -6.97
N VAL A 15 13.98 8.03 -8.11
CA VAL A 15 13.26 6.75 -8.17
C VAL A 15 14.04 5.58 -7.56
N VAL A 16 15.37 5.55 -7.73
CA VAL A 16 16.23 4.50 -7.16
C VAL A 16 16.40 4.68 -5.63
N SER A 17 16.46 5.91 -5.13
CA SER A 17 16.50 6.14 -3.68
C SER A 17 15.16 5.86 -3.02
N VAL A 18 14.04 6.18 -3.68
CA VAL A 18 12.69 5.84 -3.21
C VAL A 18 12.53 4.33 -3.15
N GLU A 19 12.90 3.59 -4.20
CA GLU A 19 12.83 2.12 -4.22
C GLU A 19 13.59 1.47 -3.06
N LYS A 20 14.80 1.97 -2.77
CA LYS A 20 15.59 1.53 -1.62
C LYS A 20 14.93 1.88 -0.29
N ALA A 21 14.39 3.08 -0.15
CA ALA A 21 13.72 3.51 1.08
C ALA A 21 12.47 2.67 1.37
N VAL A 22 11.66 2.40 0.35
CA VAL A 22 10.50 1.50 0.45
C VAL A 22 10.93 0.10 0.89
N SER A 23 12.01 -0.43 0.30
CA SER A 23 12.52 -1.77 0.62
C SER A 23 13.06 -1.91 2.06
N LEU A 24 13.21 -0.81 2.80
CA LEU A 24 13.60 -0.82 4.22
C LEU A 24 12.40 -0.85 5.18
N ILE A 25 11.18 -0.63 4.68
CA ILE A 25 9.95 -0.69 5.47
C ILE A 25 9.52 -2.16 5.56
N SER A 26 9.44 -2.71 6.77
CA SER A 26 9.22 -4.14 7.01
C SER A 26 7.93 -4.69 6.41
N GLU A 27 6.89 -3.87 6.36
CA GLU A 27 5.56 -4.22 5.84
C GLU A 27 5.47 -4.09 4.32
N MET A 28 6.55 -3.69 3.63
CA MET A 28 6.56 -3.41 2.20
C MET A 28 7.55 -4.29 1.44
N THR A 29 7.14 -4.75 0.26
CA THR A 29 7.99 -5.45 -0.68
C THR A 29 8.01 -4.70 -2.02
N SER A 30 9.19 -4.25 -2.44
CA SER A 30 9.42 -3.67 -3.77
C SER A 30 9.63 -4.78 -4.81
N TYR A 31 8.94 -4.67 -5.95
CA TYR A 31 9.15 -5.51 -7.13
C TYR A 31 9.98 -4.82 -8.22
N GLY A 32 10.50 -3.63 -7.91
CA GLY A 32 11.36 -2.85 -8.78
C GLY A 32 10.67 -1.66 -9.45
N ILE A 33 11.39 -1.09 -10.41
CA ILE A 33 11.05 0.17 -11.07
C ILE A 33 10.36 -0.09 -12.41
N HIS A 34 9.23 0.57 -12.63
CA HIS A 34 8.47 0.55 -13.88
C HIS A 34 8.50 1.93 -14.55
N GLN A 35 8.81 1.95 -15.86
CA GLN A 35 8.83 3.16 -16.71
C GLN A 35 9.69 4.31 -16.16
N ASP A 36 10.80 4.02 -15.48
CA ASP A 36 11.72 4.99 -14.88
C ASP A 36 11.12 5.97 -13.85
N GLN A 37 9.87 5.76 -13.41
CA GLN A 37 9.17 6.73 -12.57
C GLN A 37 8.23 6.12 -11.53
N TYR A 38 7.90 4.84 -11.65
CA TYR A 38 7.05 4.13 -10.68
C TYR A 38 7.84 3.05 -9.95
N VAL A 39 7.66 2.94 -8.65
CA VAL A 39 8.08 1.77 -7.87
C VAL A 39 6.84 0.90 -7.65
N VAL A 40 6.94 -0.39 -8.00
CA VAL A 40 5.86 -1.36 -7.77
C VAL A 40 6.04 -1.93 -6.37
N VAL A 41 5.04 -1.76 -5.51
CA VAL A 41 5.12 -2.12 -4.09
C VAL A 41 3.92 -2.96 -3.70
N VAL A 42 4.15 -4.01 -2.91
CA VAL A 42 3.08 -4.71 -2.18
C VAL A 42 3.25 -4.43 -0.70
N VAL A 43 2.16 -4.10 -0.03
CA VAL A 43 2.12 -3.87 1.41
C VAL A 43 1.31 -4.98 2.06
N GLU A 44 1.87 -5.59 3.09
CA GLU A 44 1.25 -6.63 3.90
C GLU A 44 1.28 -6.19 5.37
N ALA A 45 0.11 -5.92 5.93
CA ALA A 45 0.00 -5.40 7.30
C ALA A 45 -1.32 -5.84 7.97
N PRO A 46 -1.41 -5.76 9.32
CA PRO A 46 -2.70 -5.78 9.99
C PRO A 46 -3.65 -4.72 9.43
N SER A 47 -4.91 -5.09 9.21
CA SER A 47 -5.91 -4.28 8.50
C SER A 47 -6.13 -2.91 9.18
N ASP A 48 -6.10 -2.88 10.51
CA ASP A 48 -6.21 -1.70 11.37
C ASP A 48 -4.98 -0.77 11.36
N ARG A 49 -3.86 -1.23 10.77
CA ARG A 49 -2.61 -0.49 10.66
C ARG A 49 -2.24 -0.15 9.23
N LEU A 50 -2.98 -0.65 8.24
CA LEU A 50 -2.63 -0.50 6.83
C LEU A 50 -2.46 0.96 6.41
N GLU A 51 -3.40 1.82 6.79
CA GLU A 51 -3.35 3.25 6.47
C GLU A 51 -2.07 3.91 7.01
N LYS A 52 -1.74 3.67 8.29
CA LYS A 52 -0.52 4.18 8.92
C LYS A 52 0.76 3.66 8.28
N VAL A 53 0.75 2.45 7.73
CA VAL A 53 1.89 1.89 6.99
C VAL A 53 2.04 2.62 5.66
N VAL A 54 0.95 2.83 4.92
CA VAL A 54 0.97 3.54 3.63
C VAL A 54 1.38 5.00 3.80
N GLU A 55 0.95 5.68 4.85
CA GLU A 55 1.34 7.06 5.19
C GLU A 55 2.86 7.26 5.35
N GLN A 56 3.63 6.19 5.60
CA GLN A 56 5.09 6.29 5.64
C GLN A 56 5.68 6.70 4.28
N LEU A 57 5.00 6.37 3.17
CA LEU A 57 5.43 6.72 1.81
C LEU A 57 5.39 8.22 1.56
N ASP A 58 4.47 8.95 2.20
CA ASP A 58 4.33 10.40 2.07
C ASP A 58 5.54 11.15 2.67
N ASN A 59 6.29 10.48 3.54
CA ASN A 59 7.47 11.03 4.20
C ASN A 59 8.78 10.70 3.47
N ILE A 60 8.73 9.98 2.34
CA ILE A 60 9.91 9.65 1.56
C ILE A 60 10.17 10.77 0.55
N ASP A 61 11.32 11.44 0.69
CA ASP A 61 11.77 12.45 -0.26
C ASP A 61 11.80 11.92 -1.69
N GLY A 62 11.15 12.64 -2.60
CA GLY A 62 11.05 12.29 -4.02
C GLY A 62 9.79 11.53 -4.41
N VAL A 63 8.96 11.10 -3.45
CA VAL A 63 7.60 10.60 -3.75
C VAL A 63 6.69 11.76 -4.16
N LEU A 64 5.91 11.55 -5.24
CA LEU A 64 4.98 12.53 -5.80
C LEU A 64 3.52 12.12 -5.57
N ALA A 65 3.23 10.82 -5.70
CA ALA A 65 1.90 10.26 -5.50
C ALA A 65 1.99 8.75 -5.25
N VAL A 66 0.99 8.21 -4.56
CA VAL A 66 0.81 6.77 -4.37
C VAL A 66 -0.54 6.38 -4.94
N TYR A 67 -0.56 5.36 -5.80
CA TYR A 67 -1.79 4.84 -6.41
C TYR A 67 -2.02 3.41 -5.94
N THR A 68 -3.17 3.16 -5.34
CA THR A 68 -3.58 1.81 -4.97
C THR A 68 -4.12 1.07 -6.17
N THR A 69 -3.58 -0.13 -6.44
CA THR A 69 -3.96 -0.97 -7.57
C THR A 69 -4.98 -2.05 -7.17
N TYR A 70 -4.83 -2.62 -5.98
CA TYR A 70 -5.78 -3.55 -5.39
C TYR A 70 -5.70 -3.52 -3.86
N LEU A 71 -6.75 -4.00 -3.20
CA LEU A 71 -6.80 -4.22 -1.76
C LEU A 71 -7.59 -5.49 -1.48
N THR A 72 -7.03 -6.33 -0.62
CA THR A 72 -7.63 -7.56 -0.12
C THR A 72 -7.52 -7.54 1.40
N VAL A 73 -8.63 -7.81 2.10
CA VAL A 73 -8.69 -7.87 3.56
C VAL A 73 -9.19 -9.25 3.95
N GLU A 74 -8.33 -10.06 4.59
CA GLU A 74 -8.67 -11.43 5.03
C GLU A 74 -9.68 -11.45 6.18
N ASP A 75 -9.87 -10.34 6.90
CA ASP A 75 -10.81 -10.28 8.04
C ASP A 75 -12.28 -10.11 7.58
N GLU A 76 -12.51 -9.87 6.28
CA GLU A 76 -13.85 -9.87 5.66
C GLU A 76 -14.13 -11.21 4.96
N ILE A 77 -14.17 -12.27 5.76
CA ILE A 77 -14.86 -13.50 5.36
C ILE A 77 -16.34 -13.29 5.68
N ASP A 78 -17.19 -13.25 4.66
CA ASP A 78 -18.64 -13.17 4.86
C ASP A 78 -19.17 -14.45 5.58
N GLU A 79 -20.41 -14.43 6.05
CA GLU A 79 -21.02 -15.59 6.74
C GLU A 79 -21.01 -16.88 5.88
N ASP A 80 -20.80 -16.74 4.57
CA ASP A 80 -20.77 -17.81 3.57
C ASP A 80 -19.33 -18.29 3.23
N GLY A 81 -18.29 -17.69 3.82
CA GLY A 81 -16.90 -18.11 3.63
C GLY A 81 -16.18 -17.47 2.44
N ASN A 82 -16.72 -16.42 1.82
CA ASN A 82 -16.11 -15.74 0.67
C ASN A 82 -15.21 -14.58 1.12
N LEU A 83 -14.10 -14.40 0.40
CA LEU A 83 -13.19 -13.27 0.55
C LEU A 83 -13.68 -12.08 -0.27
N GLN A 84 -13.83 -10.92 0.36
CA GLN A 84 -14.01 -9.66 -0.37
C GLN A 84 -12.67 -9.18 -0.94
N THR A 85 -12.66 -8.86 -2.24
CA THR A 85 -11.47 -8.40 -2.98
C THR A 85 -11.81 -7.15 -3.78
N ASN A 86 -10.80 -6.34 -4.12
CA ASN A 86 -10.95 -5.07 -4.85
C ASN A 86 -11.76 -4.01 -4.09
N LEU A 87 -11.63 -4.00 -2.77
CA LEU A 87 -12.25 -2.99 -1.92
C LEU A 87 -11.62 -1.61 -2.14
N SER A 88 -12.42 -0.55 -2.05
CA SER A 88 -11.91 0.82 -2.01
C SER A 88 -11.26 1.10 -0.65
N LEU A 89 -10.07 1.69 -0.63
CA LEU A 89 -9.42 2.13 0.62
C LEU A 89 -10.35 2.99 1.50
N LYS A 90 -11.18 3.84 0.88
CA LYS A 90 -12.15 4.68 1.62
C LYS A 90 -13.24 3.88 2.31
N GLU A 91 -13.57 2.69 1.82
CA GLU A 91 -14.58 1.83 2.42
C GLU A 91 -13.98 1.08 3.61
N VAL A 92 -12.73 0.65 3.50
CA VAL A 92 -12.00 -0.01 4.60
C VAL A 92 -11.72 0.96 5.75
N CYS A 93 -11.25 2.18 5.47
CA CYS A 93 -10.95 3.15 6.53
C CYS A 93 -12.19 3.67 7.28
N LYS A 94 -13.37 3.69 6.64
CA LYS A 94 -14.63 4.17 7.25
C LYS A 94 -15.28 3.20 8.22
N GLN A 95 -14.89 1.93 8.21
CA GLN A 95 -15.51 0.90 9.04
C GLN A 95 -14.87 0.78 10.43
N THR A 96 -13.80 1.51 10.71
CA THR A 96 -13.23 1.58 12.06
C THR A 96 -14.19 2.34 12.98
N PRO A 97 -14.77 1.72 14.03
CA PRO A 97 -15.59 2.45 14.98
C PRO A 97 -14.70 3.44 15.74
N GLU A 98 -15.09 4.71 15.81
CA GLU A 98 -14.56 5.62 16.80
C GLU A 98 -14.82 5.02 18.19
N ASN A 99 -13.76 4.56 18.85
CA ASN A 99 -13.74 4.23 20.28
C ASN A 99 -12.94 5.30 21.02
#